data_AF-X1B8X6-F1
#
_entry.id   AF-X1B8X6-F1
#
_cell.length_a   1.000
_cell.length_b   1.000
_cell.length_c   1.000
_cell.angle_alpha   90.00
_cell.angle_beta   90.00
_cell.angle_gamma   90.00
#
_symmetry.space_group_name_H-M   'P 1'
#
loop_
_entity.id
_entity.type
_entity.pdbx_description
1 polymer ?
#
loop_
_entity_poly.entity_id
_entity_poly.type
_entity_poly.pdbx_seq_one_letter_code
_entity_poly.pdbx_strand_id
1 'polypeptide(L)'
;MVLLLKPVLDEDLKTTGSDKLFHDLEMPLVAVLAEMEMEGIGLDTEFLAVMSQKLEKDITGLEKKIYKGVGEEFNLNSPKQLSEALFTTLGVNTPKQRCKDCKWLLFDCG
;
A
#
# COMPACT_ATOMS: atom_id res chain seq x y z
N MET A 1 -35.20 1.31 -8.58
CA MET A 1 -34.24 2.41 -8.80
C MET A 1 -33.18 2.04 -9.84
N VAL A 2 -32.45 0.92 -9.69
CA VAL A 2 -31.43 0.46 -10.68
C VAL A 2 -32.01 0.15 -12.07
N LEU A 3 -33.22 -0.43 -12.15
CA LEU A 3 -33.91 -0.74 -13.42
C LEU A 3 -34.19 0.48 -14.31
N LEU A 4 -34.34 1.67 -13.73
CA LEU A 4 -34.56 2.92 -14.48
C LEU A 4 -33.26 3.46 -15.08
N LEU A 5 -32.12 3.14 -14.47
CA LEU A 5 -30.81 3.62 -14.87
C LEU A 5 -30.17 2.75 -15.97
N LYS A 6 -30.53 1.46 -16.00
CA LYS A 6 -30.06 0.51 -17.02
C LYS A 6 -30.17 1.04 -18.47
N PRO A 7 -31.33 1.52 -18.96
CA PRO A 7 -31.43 1.96 -20.35
C PRO A 7 -30.52 3.16 -20.68
N VAL A 8 -30.26 4.05 -19.71
CA VAL A 8 -29.36 5.19 -19.89
C VAL A 8 -27.91 4.72 -20.01
N LEU A 9 -27.50 3.78 -19.16
CA LEU A 9 -26.14 3.22 -19.20
C LEU A 9 -25.91 2.34 -20.43
N ASP A 10 -26.93 1.58 -20.86
CA ASP A 10 -26.86 0.78 -22.10
C ASP A 10 -26.71 1.68 -23.34
N GLU A 11 -27.26 2.90 -23.32
CA GLU A 11 -27.06 3.89 -24.37
C GLU A 11 -25.62 4.46 -24.34
N ASP A 12 -25.11 4.79 -23.15
CA ASP A 12 -23.73 5.26 -22.96
C ASP A 12 -22.68 4.22 -23.39
N LEU A 13 -22.94 2.92 -23.16
CA LEU A 13 -22.07 1.84 -23.61
C LEU A 13 -22.03 1.73 -25.15
N LYS A 14 -23.13 2.05 -25.83
CA LYS A 14 -23.19 2.08 -27.29
C LYS A 14 -22.52 3.32 -27.87
N THR A 15 -22.71 4.50 -27.27
CA THR A 15 -22.07 5.74 -27.72
C THR A 15 -20.54 5.69 -27.58
N THR A 16 -20.04 5.01 -26.53
CA THR A 16 -18.60 4.79 -26.31
C THR A 16 -18.04 3.58 -27.06
N GLY A 17 -18.87 2.79 -27.74
CA GLY A 17 -18.46 1.60 -28.49
C GLY A 17 -18.02 0.40 -27.61
N SER A 18 -18.32 0.44 -26.31
CA SER A 18 -17.87 -0.57 -25.33
C SER A 18 -18.90 -1.69 -25.07
N ASP A 19 -20.07 -1.62 -25.70
CA ASP A 19 -21.19 -2.57 -25.56
C ASP A 19 -20.76 -4.05 -25.69
N LYS A 20 -19.97 -4.37 -26.73
CA LYS A 20 -19.47 -5.74 -26.95
C LYS A 20 -18.49 -6.19 -25.86
N LEU A 21 -17.57 -5.32 -25.44
CA LEU A 21 -16.61 -5.64 -24.38
C LEU A 21 -17.35 -5.92 -23.06
N PHE A 22 -18.34 -5.10 -22.74
CA PHE A 22 -19.15 -5.28 -21.55
C PHE A 22 -19.90 -6.62 -21.54
N HIS A 23 -20.57 -6.97 -22.65
CA HIS A 23 -21.38 -8.19 -22.72
C HIS A 23 -20.58 -9.47 -22.94
N ASP A 24 -19.53 -9.42 -23.77
CA ASP A 24 -18.81 -10.61 -24.20
C ASP A 24 -17.64 -10.95 -23.27
N LEU A 25 -17.16 -10.00 -22.45
CA LEU A 25 -15.99 -10.20 -21.59
C LEU A 25 -16.26 -9.83 -20.13
N GLU A 26 -16.69 -8.60 -19.85
CA GLU A 26 -16.83 -8.13 -18.46
C GLU A 26 -17.93 -8.90 -17.70
N MET A 27 -19.11 -9.06 -18.29
CA MET A 27 -20.22 -9.76 -17.64
C MET A 27 -19.96 -11.26 -17.41
N PRO A 28 -19.40 -12.03 -18.36
CA PRO A 28 -18.97 -13.41 -18.12
C PRO A 28 -17.87 -13.51 -17.05
N LEU A 29 -16.94 -12.55 -16.98
CA LEU A 29 -15.86 -12.54 -16.00
C LEU A 29 -16.40 -12.45 -14.55
N VAL A 30 -17.50 -11.74 -14.32
CA VAL A 30 -18.14 -11.65 -13.00
C VAL A 30 -18.50 -13.03 -12.46
N ALA A 31 -19.03 -13.92 -13.30
CA ALA A 31 -19.40 -15.27 -12.87
C ALA A 31 -18.16 -16.09 -12.46
N VAL A 32 -17.08 -15.99 -13.24
CA VAL A 32 -15.81 -16.67 -12.95
C VAL A 32 -15.19 -16.17 -11.64
N LEU A 33 -15.19 -14.85 -11.41
CA LEU A 33 -14.68 -14.27 -10.17
C LEU A 33 -15.52 -14.70 -8.96
N ALA A 34 -16.84 -14.74 -9.10
CA ALA A 34 -17.72 -15.22 -8.03
C ALA A 34 -17.47 -16.69 -7.68
N GLU A 35 -17.21 -17.55 -8.68
CA GLU A 35 -16.83 -18.95 -8.46
C GLU A 35 -15.48 -19.06 -7.74
N MET A 36 -14.47 -18.28 -8.16
CA MET A 36 -13.16 -18.24 -7.49
C MET A 36 -13.27 -17.76 -6.04
N GLU A 37 -14.10 -16.76 -5.77
CA GLU A 37 -14.35 -16.26 -4.42
C GLU A 37 -15.05 -17.28 -3.53
N MET A 38 -16.00 -18.06 -4.08
CA MET A 38 -16.71 -19.11 -3.36
C MET A 38 -15.82 -20.32 -3.05
N GLU A 39 -14.92 -20.69 -3.97
CA GLU A 39 -13.96 -21.78 -3.75
C GLU A 39 -12.87 -21.37 -2.73
N GLY A 40 -12.37 -20.14 -2.84
CA GLY A 40 -11.31 -19.61 -1.98
C GLY A 40 -9.95 -20.26 -2.23
N ILE A 41 -9.07 -20.18 -1.23
CA ILE A 41 -7.72 -20.76 -1.27
C ILE A 41 -7.40 -21.45 0.05
N GLY A 42 -6.85 -22.67 -0.03
CA GLY A 42 -6.35 -23.38 1.13
C GLY A 42 -5.08 -22.74 1.68
N LEU A 43 -5.05 -22.49 2.99
CA LEU A 43 -3.89 -21.92 3.68
C LEU A 43 -3.37 -22.90 4.73
N ASP A 44 -2.04 -23.04 4.81
CA ASP A 44 -1.37 -23.72 5.91
C ASP A 44 -1.24 -22.74 7.09
N THR A 45 -2.20 -22.83 8.02
CA THR A 45 -2.27 -21.92 9.17
C THR A 45 -1.16 -22.17 10.18
N GLU A 46 -0.64 -23.40 10.29
CA GLU A 46 0.45 -23.74 11.20
C GLU A 46 1.76 -23.12 10.71
N PHE A 47 2.06 -23.26 9.42
CA PHE A 47 3.21 -22.60 8.79
C PHE A 47 3.13 -21.08 8.93
N LEU A 48 1.96 -20.48 8.66
CA LEU A 48 1.76 -19.04 8.81
C LEU A 48 1.97 -18.56 10.25
N ALA A 49 1.53 -19.34 11.24
CA ALA A 49 1.75 -19.03 12.65
C ALA A 49 3.25 -19.08 13.01
N VAL A 50 3.98 -20.09 12.53
CA VAL A 50 5.43 -20.20 12.73
C VAL A 50 6.17 -19.04 12.06
N MET A 51 5.77 -18.66 10.84
CA MET A 51 6.35 -17.53 10.13
C MET A 51 6.08 -16.21 10.87
N SER A 52 4.87 -16.01 11.37
CA SER A 52 4.49 -14.84 12.18
C SER A 52 5.38 -14.71 13.42
N GLN A 53 5.58 -15.80 14.18
CA GLN A 53 6.46 -15.80 15.35
C GLN A 53 7.92 -15.53 15.00
N LYS A 54 8.39 -16.01 13.85
CA LYS A 54 9.76 -15.73 13.38
C LYS A 54 9.93 -14.24 13.08
N LEU A 55 8.98 -13.65 12.34
CA LEU A 55 9.01 -12.22 12.02
C LEU A 55 8.95 -11.36 13.29
N GLU A 56 8.12 -11.73 14.26
CA GLU A 56 8.05 -11.03 15.55
C GLU A 56 9.40 -11.06 16.29
N LYS A 57 10.04 -12.23 16.37
CA LYS A 57 11.39 -12.36 16.97
C LYS A 57 12.43 -11.50 16.24
N ASP A 58 12.39 -11.49 14.91
CA ASP A 58 13.32 -10.70 14.10
C ASP A 58 13.09 -9.19 14.32
N ILE A 59 11.84 -8.74 14.35
CA ILE A 59 11.46 -7.35 14.65
C ILE A 59 11.95 -6.96 16.04
N THR A 60 11.59 -7.69 17.10
CA THR A 60 12.03 -7.38 18.47
C THR A 60 13.56 -7.39 18.60
N GLY A 61 14.24 -8.29 17.87
CA GLY A 61 15.69 -8.33 17.80
C GLY A 61 16.29 -7.08 17.16
N LEU A 62 15.68 -6.59 16.08
CA LEU A 62 16.07 -5.36 15.41
C LEU A 62 15.79 -4.11 16.27
N GLU A 63 14.62 -4.04 16.90
CA GLU A 63 14.25 -2.94 17.81
C GLU A 63 15.29 -2.79 18.92
N LYS A 64 15.66 -3.90 19.57
CA LYS A 64 16.71 -3.90 20.61
C LYS A 64 18.06 -3.44 20.08
N LYS A 65 18.41 -3.78 18.83
CA LYS A 65 19.66 -3.30 18.20
C LYS A 65 19.58 -1.80 17.93
N ILE A 66 18.44 -1.29 17.49
CA ILE A 66 18.20 0.13 17.26
C ILE A 66 18.30 0.92 18.57
N TYR A 67 17.59 0.49 19.62
CA TYR A 67 17.65 1.14 20.94
C TYR A 67 19.06 1.10 21.53
N LYS A 68 19.81 0.00 21.34
CA LYS A 68 21.24 -0.04 21.72
C LYS A 68 22.12 0.90 20.92
N GLY A 69 21.83 1.09 19.63
CA GLY A 69 22.60 1.97 18.75
C GLY A 69 22.37 3.46 19.04
N VAL A 70 21.14 3.83 19.44
CA VAL A 70 20.75 5.22 19.73
C VAL A 70 20.96 5.56 21.22
N GLY A 71 20.85 4.57 22.12
CA GLY A 71 21.01 4.74 23.57
C GLY A 71 19.74 5.14 24.30
N GLU A 72 18.64 5.40 23.59
CA GLU A 72 17.34 5.78 24.14
C GLU A 72 16.21 4.97 23.49
N GLU A 73 15.14 4.71 24.25
CA GLU A 73 13.91 4.11 23.73
C GLU A 73 12.98 5.20 23.19
N PHE A 74 12.48 5.01 21.98
CA PHE A 74 11.56 5.94 21.32
C PHE A 74 10.54 5.17 20.47
N ASN A 75 9.44 5.83 20.09
CA ASN A 75 8.42 5.19 19.25
C ASN A 75 8.87 5.14 17.79
N LEU A 76 9.24 3.95 17.32
CA LEU A 76 9.64 3.69 15.93
C LEU A 76 8.53 3.97 14.91
N ASN A 77 7.26 3.92 15.32
CA ASN A 77 6.12 4.21 14.45
C ASN A 77 5.87 5.72 14.30
N SER A 78 6.57 6.57 15.04
CA SER A 78 6.46 8.03 14.93
C SER A 78 7.56 8.58 14.02
N PRO A 79 7.21 9.10 12.82
CA PRO A 79 8.21 9.65 11.90
C PRO A 79 9.05 10.78 12.52
N LYS A 80 8.46 11.55 13.45
CA LYS A 80 9.14 12.65 14.13
C LYS A 80 10.25 12.14 15.07
N GLN A 81 9.93 11.17 15.93
CA GLN A 81 10.90 10.63 16.89
C GLN A 81 12.00 9.81 16.19
N LEU A 82 11.65 9.08 15.14
CA LEU A 82 12.64 8.40 14.31
C LEU A 82 13.58 9.39 13.60
N SER A 83 13.06 10.51 13.11
CA SER A 83 13.89 11.57 12.50
C SER A 83 14.86 12.19 13.51
N GLU A 84 14.39 12.46 14.73
CA GLU A 84 15.24 12.95 15.82
C GLU A 84 16.35 11.94 16.15
N ALA A 85 16.04 10.65 16.30
CA ALA A 85 17.04 9.61 16.57
C ALA A 85 18.07 9.44 15.44
N LEU A 86 17.66 9.47 14.17
CA LEU A 86 18.54 9.27 13.02
C LEU A 86 19.43 10.49 12.71
N PHE A 87 18.88 11.70 12.80
CA PHE A 87 19.57 12.92 12.36
C PHE A 87 20.20 13.68 13.51
N THR A 88 19.59 13.70 14.69
CA THR A 88 20.14 14.39 15.86
C THR A 88 21.14 13.49 16.59
N THR A 89 20.76 12.25 16.92
CA THR A 89 21.59 11.38 17.75
C THR A 89 22.66 10.65 16.94
N LEU A 90 22.28 10.03 15.81
CA LEU A 90 23.21 9.27 14.96
C LEU A 90 23.95 10.12 13.91
N GLY A 91 23.57 11.40 13.74
CA GLY A 91 24.26 12.34 12.86
C GLY A 91 24.30 11.92 11.39
N VAL A 92 23.34 11.11 10.92
CA VAL A 92 23.28 10.67 9.52
C VAL A 92 22.94 11.88 8.66
N ASN A 93 23.62 12.09 7.52
CA ASN A 93 23.27 13.19 6.62
C ASN A 93 21.87 13.00 6.05
N THR A 94 21.05 14.06 6.08
CA THR A 94 19.72 14.05 5.49
C THR A 94 19.81 13.93 3.96
N PRO A 95 19.03 13.05 3.32
CA PRO A 95 18.81 13.18 1.88
C PRO A 95 18.09 14.52 1.64
N LYS A 96 18.62 15.36 0.74
CA LYS A 96 18.00 16.64 0.37
C LYS A 96 16.49 16.47 0.20
N GLN A 97 15.72 17.21 0.99
CA GLN A 97 14.27 17.17 0.94
C GLN A 97 13.83 17.69 -0.43
N ARG A 98 13.18 16.86 -1.24
CA ARG A 98 12.53 17.34 -2.47
C ARG A 98 11.41 18.29 -2.05
N CYS A 99 11.60 19.57 -2.34
CA CYS A 99 10.59 20.60 -2.16
C CYS A 99 9.32 20.21 -2.92
N LYS A 100 8.17 20.18 -2.22
CA LYS A 100 6.88 19.78 -2.80
C LYS A 100 6.24 20.89 -3.66
N ASP A 101 6.84 22.08 -3.69
CA ASP A 101 6.44 23.22 -4.51
C ASP A 101 7.58 23.73 -5.43
N CYS A 102 8.37 22.84 -6.02
CA CYS A 102 9.26 23.23 -7.13
C CYS A 102 8.43 23.46 -8.40
N LYS A 103 7.80 24.62 -8.51
CA LYS A 103 7.43 25.19 -9.82
C LYS A 103 8.75 25.41 -10.57
N TRP A 104 8.91 24.78 -11.73
CA TRP A 104 10.10 24.79 -12.58
C TRP A 104 10.51 26.20 -13.02
N LEU A 105 11.13 26.97 -12.14
CA LEU A 105 11.94 28.12 -12.50
C LEU A 105 13.27 28.00 -11.77
N LEU A 106 14.31 28.07 -12.60
CA LEU A 106 15.72 28.08 -12.25
C LEU A 106 15.99 28.99 -11.04
N PHE A 107 16.92 28.54 -10.20
CA PHE A 107 17.55 29.19 -9.04
C PHE A 107 17.12 28.71 -7.64
N ASP A 108 18.11 28.04 -7.02
CA ASP A 108 18.51 28.00 -5.62
C ASP A 108 17.64 27.32 -4.56
N CYS A 109 18.11 26.15 -4.14
CA CYS A 109 17.97 25.67 -2.76
C CYS A 109 19.36 25.23 -2.27
N GLY A 110 20.06 26.21 -1.66
CA GLY A 110 21.17 25.96 -0.74
C GLY A 110 20.65 25.37 0.57
#